data_AF-A0A2H3CP88-F1
#
_entry.id   AF-A0A2H3CP88-F1
#
_cell.length_a   1.000
_cell.length_b   1.000
_cell.length_c   1.000
_cell.angle_alpha   90.00
_cell.angle_beta   90.00
_cell.angle_gamma   90.00
#
_symmetry.space_group_name_H-M   'P 1'
#
loop_
_entity.id
_entity.type
_entity.pdbx_description
1 polymer ?
#
loop_
_entity_poly.entity_id
_entity_poly.type
_entity_poly.pdbx_seq_one_letter_code
_entity_poly.pdbx_strand_id
1 'polypeptide(L)'
;MKAHNTTEGDKSLNSFLKAYHADLECPICQDFLVAAHVCVPCGHSFCGECLSQWVEVKRDCPSCRGKLNSPRMVPNVALNNLVDTHLEQLARIKSNQEWKRGGSKHAEREARKK
;
A
#
# COMPACT_ATOMS: atom_id res chain seq x y z
N MET A 1 32.88 21.10 23.03
CA MET A 1 32.65 20.39 21.75
C MET A 1 31.16 20.41 21.49
N LYS A 2 30.72 21.06 20.40
CA LYS A 2 29.30 21.38 20.19
C LYS A 2 28.51 20.14 19.77
N ALA A 3 27.42 19.86 20.48
CA ALA A 3 26.39 18.93 20.06
C ALA A 3 25.62 19.55 18.88
N HIS A 4 26.01 19.22 17.66
CA HIS A 4 25.23 19.55 16.47
C HIS A 4 24.93 18.27 15.70
N ASN A 5 23.65 18.07 15.40
CA ASN A 5 23.11 17.41 14.19
C ASN A 5 22.50 15.99 14.27
N THR A 6 21.96 15.54 15.40
CA THR A 6 21.11 14.33 15.44
C THR A 6 19.65 14.60 15.07
N THR A 7 19.08 15.74 15.47
CA THR A 7 17.63 15.99 15.39
C THR A 7 17.10 16.31 13.99
N GLU A 8 17.93 16.82 13.08
CA GLU A 8 17.52 17.20 11.73
C GLU A 8 17.58 16.02 10.76
N GLY A 9 18.61 15.17 10.91
CA GLY A 9 18.71 13.88 10.22
C GLY A 9 17.56 12.94 10.58
N ASP A 10 17.22 12.83 11.87
CA ASP A 10 16.11 11.99 12.33
C ASP A 10 14.74 12.48 11.82
N LYS A 11 14.53 13.80 11.74
CA LYS A 11 13.29 14.37 11.19
C LYS A 11 13.15 14.11 9.70
N SER A 12 14.24 14.30 8.94
CA SER A 12 14.27 14.04 7.50
C SER A 12 13.97 12.56 7.20
N LEU A 13 14.62 11.65 7.94
CA LEU A 13 14.37 10.21 7.82
C LEU A 13 12.93 9.84 8.15
N ASN A 14 12.35 10.39 9.22
CA ASN A 14 10.96 10.15 9.58
C ASN A 14 9.98 10.65 8.51
N SER A 15 10.24 11.82 7.92
CA SER A 15 9.42 12.35 6.84
C SER A 15 9.49 11.46 5.59
N PHE A 16 10.69 10.99 5.24
CA PHE A 16 10.88 10.04 4.14
C PHE A 16 10.13 8.73 4.38
N LEU A 17 10.29 8.13 5.56
CA LEU A 17 9.60 6.87 5.91
C LEU A 17 8.08 7.02 5.88
N LYS A 18 7.56 8.19 6.27
CA LYS A 18 6.13 8.49 6.19
C LYS A 18 5.64 8.54 4.74
N ALA A 19 6.37 9.22 3.87
CA ALA A 19 6.02 9.29 2.44
C ALA A 19 6.08 7.90 1.78
N TYR A 20 7.15 7.16 2.05
CA TYR A 20 7.31 5.79 1.56
C TYR A 20 6.19 4.85 2.04
N HIS A 21 5.75 4.98 3.30
CA HIS A 21 4.62 4.20 3.81
C HIS A 21 3.32 4.51 3.07
N ALA A 22 3.07 5.79 2.78
CA ALA A 22 1.88 6.22 2.04
C ALA A 22 1.86 5.68 0.60
N ASP A 23 3.01 5.52 -0.04
CA ASP A 23 3.11 4.93 -1.39
C ASP A 23 2.73 3.43 -1.43
N LEU A 24 2.66 2.76 -0.28
CA LEU A 24 2.26 1.36 -0.13
C LEU A 24 0.79 1.19 0.28
N GLU A 25 0.06 2.29 0.52
CA GLU A 25 -1.33 2.29 0.93
C GLU A 25 -2.28 2.39 -0.26
N CYS A 26 -3.45 1.74 -0.13
CA CYS A 26 -4.54 1.83 -1.08
C CYS A 26 -5.29 3.15 -0.89
N PRO A 27 -5.43 3.99 -1.93
CA PRO A 27 -6.15 5.27 -1.81
C PRO A 27 -7.66 5.12 -1.50
N ILE A 28 -8.24 3.92 -1.69
CA ILE A 28 -9.66 3.68 -1.41
C ILE A 28 -9.87 3.32 0.07
N CYS A 29 -9.18 2.29 0.58
CA CYS A 29 -9.38 1.80 1.94
C CYS A 29 -8.42 2.40 2.97
N GLN A 30 -7.42 3.17 2.53
CA GLN A 30 -6.41 3.82 3.39
C GLN A 30 -5.64 2.83 4.29
N ASP A 31 -5.39 1.63 3.75
CA ASP A 31 -4.58 0.59 4.38
C ASP A 31 -3.64 0.00 3.32
N PHE A 32 -2.62 -0.75 3.74
CA PHE A 32 -1.65 -1.37 2.85
C PHE A 32 -2.31 -2.15 1.71
N LEU A 33 -1.73 -2.02 0.52
CA LEU A 33 -2.23 -2.67 -0.67
C LEU A 33 -2.24 -4.20 -0.51
N VAL A 34 -3.36 -4.80 -0.93
CA VAL A 34 -3.56 -6.25 -0.96
C VAL A 34 -4.01 -6.66 -2.35
N ALA A 35 -3.34 -7.68 -2.91
CA ALA A 35 -3.57 -8.12 -4.29
C ALA A 35 -3.62 -6.92 -5.24
N ALA A 36 -2.58 -6.06 -5.18
CA ALA A 36 -2.55 -4.78 -5.87
C ALA A 36 -2.82 -4.94 -7.36
N HIS A 37 -3.71 -4.10 -7.90
CA HIS A 37 -4.02 -4.03 -9.32
C HIS A 37 -3.81 -2.61 -9.85
N VAL A 38 -3.29 -2.51 -11.06
CA VAL A 38 -3.03 -1.24 -11.74
C VAL A 38 -4.13 -0.90 -12.74
N CYS A 39 -4.54 0.37 -12.74
CA CYS A 39 -5.45 0.97 -13.71
C CYS A 39 -4.71 1.28 -15.02
N VAL A 40 -5.27 0.87 -16.15
CA VAL A 40 -4.75 1.20 -17.49
C VAL A 40 -5.67 2.25 -18.12
N PRO A 41 -5.12 3.35 -18.70
CA PRO A 41 -3.70 3.61 -18.96
C PRO A 41 -2.95 4.44 -17.90
N CYS A 42 -3.62 4.89 -16.83
CA CYS A 42 -3.04 5.92 -15.94
C CYS A 42 -1.98 5.42 -14.95
N GLY A 43 -1.88 4.12 -14.68
CA GLY A 43 -0.86 3.54 -13.81
C GLY A 43 -1.15 3.59 -12.31
N HIS A 44 -2.29 4.14 -11.85
CA HIS A 44 -2.63 4.14 -10.42
C HIS A 44 -2.98 2.74 -9.92
N SER A 45 -2.49 2.38 -8.73
CA SER A 45 -2.73 1.07 -8.11
C SER A 45 -3.65 1.14 -6.88
N PHE A 46 -4.42 0.08 -6.69
CA PHE A 46 -5.38 -0.09 -5.59
C PHE A 46 -5.40 -1.56 -5.16
N CYS A 47 -6.03 -1.89 -4.04
CA CYS A 47 -6.33 -3.29 -3.72
C CYS A 47 -7.20 -3.91 -4.81
N GLY A 48 -6.98 -5.18 -5.12
CA GLY A 48 -7.75 -5.91 -6.13
C GLY A 48 -9.25 -5.88 -5.85
N GLU A 49 -9.66 -6.19 -4.62
CA GLU A 49 -11.05 -6.12 -4.17
C GLU A 49 -11.62 -4.69 -4.27
N CYS A 50 -10.91 -3.69 -3.76
CA CYS A 50 -11.40 -2.31 -3.76
C CYS A 50 -11.60 -1.78 -5.18
N LEU A 51 -10.67 -2.07 -6.09
CA LEU A 51 -10.81 -1.68 -7.48
C LEU A 51 -11.94 -2.43 -8.16
N SER A 52 -12.07 -3.74 -7.91
CA SER A 52 -13.13 -4.57 -8.48
C SER A 52 -14.52 -4.02 -8.11
N GLN A 53 -14.74 -3.73 -6.83
CA GLN A 53 -15.99 -3.13 -6.35
C GLN A 53 -16.25 -1.75 -6.97
N TRP A 54 -15.21 -0.93 -7.15
CA TRP A 54 -15.36 0.39 -7.78
C TRP A 54 -15.81 0.27 -9.24
N VAL A 55 -15.15 -0.59 -10.03
CA VAL A 55 -15.41 -0.69 -11.47
C VAL A 55 -16.74 -1.35 -11.84
N GLU A 56 -17.37 -2.05 -10.88
CA GLU A 56 -18.76 -2.48 -10.98
C GLU A 56 -19.74 -1.30 -11.03
N VAL A 57 -19.40 -0.19 -10.36
CA VAL A 57 -20.24 1.02 -10.29
C VAL A 57 -19.80 2.09 -11.30
N LYS A 58 -18.49 2.35 -11.40
CA LYS A 58 -17.91 3.41 -12.25
C LYS A 58 -16.66 2.92 -12.98
N ARG A 59 -16.64 3.02 -14.31
CA ARG A 59 -15.52 2.61 -15.15
C ARG A 59 -14.44 3.68 -15.34
N ASP A 60 -14.08 4.36 -14.26
CA ASP A 60 -13.01 5.36 -14.20
C ASP A 60 -12.01 5.06 -13.08
N CYS A 61 -10.81 5.63 -13.18
CA CYS A 61 -9.80 5.52 -12.13
C CYS A 61 -10.27 6.31 -10.89
N PRO A 62 -10.29 5.70 -9.68
CA PRO A 62 -10.68 6.39 -8.45
C PRO A 62 -9.84 7.63 -8.13
N SER A 63 -8.54 7.62 -8.49
CA SER A 63 -7.62 8.73 -8.17
C SER A 63 -7.66 9.85 -9.20
N CYS A 64 -7.55 9.54 -10.50
CA CYS A 64 -7.43 10.58 -11.54
C CYS A 64 -8.67 10.76 -12.40
N ARG A 65 -9.72 9.93 -12.21
CA ARG A 65 -10.97 9.93 -12.98
C ARG A 65 -10.80 9.68 -14.48
N GLY A 66 -9.61 9.25 -14.91
CA GLY A 66 -9.35 8.82 -16.29
C GLY A 66 -10.16 7.56 -16.61
N LYS A 67 -10.71 7.47 -17.83
CA LYS A 67 -11.46 6.30 -18.29
C LYS A 67 -10.57 5.07 -18.31
N LEU A 68 -11.11 3.94 -17.86
CA LEU A 68 -10.40 2.66 -17.87
C LEU A 68 -10.66 1.93 -19.20
N ASN A 69 -9.59 1.43 -19.81
CA ASN A 69 -9.67 0.70 -21.07
C ASN A 69 -10.10 -0.76 -20.82
N SER A 70 -11.40 -1.00 -20.61
CA SER A 70 -11.99 -2.37 -20.50
C SER A 70 -11.52 -3.15 -19.24
N PRO A 71 -12.08 -4.32 -18.87
CA PRO A 71 -12.02 -4.86 -17.50
C PRO A 71 -10.67 -5.45 -17.08
N ARG A 72 -9.61 -5.24 -17.87
CA ARG A 72 -8.26 -5.76 -17.57
C ARG A 72 -7.56 -4.85 -16.58
N MET A 73 -8.00 -4.93 -15.34
CA MET A 73 -7.15 -4.60 -14.20
C MET A 73 -5.96 -5.57 -14.24
N VAL A 74 -4.74 -5.05 -14.21
CA VAL A 74 -3.54 -5.89 -14.30
C VAL A 74 -2.96 -6.04 -12.89
N PRO A 75 -2.63 -7.27 -12.42
CA PRO A 75 -1.95 -7.44 -11.15
C PRO A 75 -0.60 -6.71 -11.14
N ASN A 76 -0.34 -5.91 -10.11
CA ASN A 76 0.94 -5.24 -9.89
C ASN A 76 1.80 -6.09 -8.93
N VAL A 77 2.43 -7.13 -9.47
CA VAL A 77 3.23 -8.10 -8.70
C VAL A 77 4.39 -7.44 -7.96
N ALA A 78 5.06 -6.47 -8.58
CA ALA A 78 6.18 -5.77 -7.96
C ALA A 78 5.73 -5.01 -6.70
N LEU A 79 4.58 -4.31 -6.79
CA LEU A 79 4.04 -3.57 -5.64
C LEU A 79 3.57 -4.51 -4.53
N ASN A 80 2.99 -5.67 -4.85
CA ASN A 80 2.66 -6.69 -3.85
C ASN A 80 3.91 -7.16 -3.08
N ASN A 81 4.99 -7.47 -3.80
CA ASN A 81 6.23 -7.92 -3.18
C ASN A 81 6.85 -6.85 -2.26
N LEU A 82 6.77 -5.57 -2.66
CA LEU A 82 7.23 -4.45 -1.84
C LEU A 82 6.44 -4.32 -0.55
N VAL A 83 5.11 -4.41 -0.63
CA VAL A 83 4.24 -4.37 0.55
C VAL A 83 4.50 -5.56 1.47
N ASP A 84 4.60 -6.77 0.92
CA ASP A 84 4.90 -7.97 1.70
C ASP A 84 6.23 -7.83 2.46
N THR A 85 7.29 -7.43 1.75
CA THR A 85 8.60 -7.16 2.36
C THR A 85 8.50 -6.10 3.46
N HIS A 86 7.77 -5.01 3.22
CA HIS A 86 7.62 -3.93 4.19
C HIS A 86 6.93 -4.40 5.47
N LEU A 87 5.83 -5.14 5.35
CA LEU A 87 5.07 -5.67 6.48
C LEU A 87 5.90 -6.65 7.31
N GLU A 88 6.69 -7.51 6.66
CA GLU A 88 7.63 -8.40 7.35
C GLU A 88 8.66 -7.61 8.18
N GLN A 89 9.20 -6.52 7.64
CA GLN A 89 10.12 -5.66 8.39
C GLN A 89 9.43 -4.94 9.55
N LEU A 90 8.20 -4.46 9.37
CA LEU A 90 7.42 -3.84 10.46
C LEU A 90 7.16 -4.82 11.60
N ALA A 91 6.82 -6.08 11.28
CA ALA A 91 6.62 -7.13 12.27
C ALA A 91 7.90 -7.42 13.09
N ARG A 92 9.08 -7.30 12.46
CA ARG A 92 10.39 -7.49 13.10
C ARG A 92 10.83 -6.30 13.95
N ILE A 93 10.80 -5.09 13.38
CA ILE A 93 11.43 -3.89 13.97
C ILE A 93 10.54 -3.26 15.05
N LYS A 94 9.24 -3.11 14.79
CA LYS A 94 8.35 -2.36 15.69
C LYS A 94 7.75 -3.22 16.81
N SER A 95 8.08 -4.51 16.89
CA SER A 95 7.37 -5.48 17.75
C SER A 95 5.83 -5.40 17.62
N ASN A 96 5.32 -4.91 16.48
CA ASN A 96 3.90 -4.68 16.30
C ASN A 96 3.19 -6.02 16.22
N GLN A 97 2.44 -6.37 17.26
CA GLN A 97 1.75 -7.65 17.39
C GLN A 97 0.65 -7.82 16.33
N GLU A 98 0.11 -6.73 15.78
CA GLU A 98 -0.96 -6.77 14.78
C GLU A 98 -0.51 -7.38 13.45
N TRP A 99 0.75 -7.15 13.06
CA TRP A 99 1.33 -7.60 11.78
C TRP A 99 2.15 -8.89 11.90
N LYS A 100 2.33 -9.42 13.11
CA LYS A 100 2.94 -10.75 13.28
C LYS A 100 2.01 -11.83 12.74
N ARG A 101 2.57 -13.00 12.41
CA ARG A 101 1.78 -14.16 11.99
C ARG A 101 0.72 -14.48 13.05
N GLY A 102 -0.56 -14.49 12.64
CA GLY A 102 -1.70 -14.69 13.54
C GLY A 102 -2.24 -13.41 14.21
N GLY A 103 -1.60 -12.26 14.00
CA GLY A 103 -2.13 -10.96 14.39
C GLY A 103 -3.36 -10.57 13.56
N SER A 104 -4.20 -9.70 14.11
CA SER A 104 -5.48 -9.28 13.52
C SER A 104 -5.32 -8.72 12.10
N LYS A 105 -4.40 -7.76 11.90
CA LYS A 105 -4.14 -7.13 10.60
C LYS A 105 -3.51 -8.09 9.59
N HIS A 106 -2.63 -8.98 10.05
CA HIS A 106 -2.09 -10.04 9.21
C HIS A 106 -3.21 -10.97 8.72
N ALA A 107 -4.10 -11.41 9.60
CA ALA A 107 -5.20 -12.31 9.23
C ALA A 107 -6.19 -11.66 8.25
N GLU A 108 -6.56 -10.41 8.49
CA GLU A 108 -7.42 -9.63 7.60
C GLU A 108 -6.80 -9.51 6.20
N ARG A 109 -5.51 -9.19 6.13
CA ARG A 109 -4.79 -9.07 4.85
C ARG A 109 -4.75 -10.38 4.08
N GLU A 110 -4.46 -11.50 4.74
CA GLU A 110 -4.45 -12.81 4.07
C GLU A 110 -5.84 -13.18 3.53
N ALA A 111 -6.93 -12.80 4.21
CA ALA A 111 -8.28 -13.02 3.71
C ALA A 111 -8.57 -12.23 2.41
N ARG A 112 -7.93 -11.07 2.22
CA ARG A 112 -8.06 -10.18 1.06
C ARG A 112 -7.12 -10.51 -0.10
N LYS A 113 -6.19 -11.46 0.04
CA LYS A 113 -5.24 -11.88 -1.01
C LYS A 113 -5.82 -12.83 -2.07
N LYS A 114 -7.09 -13.21 -1.97
CA LYS A 114 -7.75 -14.19 -2.85
C LYS A 114 -7.75 -13.79 -4.32
#